data_AF-A0A0Q6L472-F1
#
_entry.id   AF-A0A0Q6L472-F1
#
_cell.length_a   1.000
_cell.length_b   1.000
_cell.length_c   1.000
_cell.angle_alpha   90.00
_cell.angle_beta   90.00
_cell.angle_gamma   90.00
#
_symmetry.space_group_name_H-M   'P 1'
#
loop_
_entity.id
_entity.type
_entity.pdbx_description
1 polymer ?
#
loop_
_entity_poly.entity_id
_entity_poly.type
_entity_poly.pdbx_seq_one_letter_code
_entity_poly.pdbx_strand_id
1 'polypeptide(L)'
;MLSLCDRLEEIADSLPNEIDRRSCVLAARALGPAMVKVHRFEEQRLHPQFAARLAHSGEARETVARLKNEHFEDEGYAAELRDALRATARSGKAENPETLGFMLRGFFGALRRHIAFERDHVLAVLSSGS
;
A
#
# COMPACT_ATOMS: atom_id res chain seq x y z
N MET A 1 -0.49 7.87 2.01
CA MET A 1 -0.18 6.44 1.99
C MET A 1 0.77 6.06 3.13
N LEU A 2 1.91 6.73 3.29
CA LEU A 2 2.84 6.48 4.43
C LEU A 2 2.17 6.50 5.81
N SER A 3 1.29 7.48 6.09
CA SER A 3 0.55 7.53 7.36
C SER A 3 -0.35 6.32 7.62
N LEU A 4 -0.80 5.62 6.57
CA LEU A 4 -1.53 4.37 6.70
C LEU A 4 -0.56 3.23 7.02
N CYS A 5 0.60 3.17 6.36
CA CYS A 5 1.66 2.22 6.71
C CYS A 5 2.06 2.34 8.18
N ASP A 6 2.26 3.56 8.68
CA ASP A 6 2.65 3.80 10.07
C ASP A 6 1.58 3.30 11.03
N ARG A 7 0.30 3.55 10.74
CA ARG A 7 -0.81 3.00 11.52
C ARG A 7 -0.89 1.46 11.50
N LEU A 8 -0.56 0.84 10.38
CA LEU A 8 -0.52 -0.63 10.29
C LEU A 8 0.66 -1.22 11.07
N GLU A 9 1.79 -0.52 11.09
CA GLU A 9 2.96 -0.87 11.91
C GLU A 9 2.69 -0.72 13.40
N GLU A 10 2.02 0.36 13.82
CA GLU A 10 1.56 0.52 15.21
C GLU A 10 0.68 -0.66 15.67
N ILE A 11 -0.25 -1.11 14.81
CA ILE A 11 -1.07 -2.31 15.09
C ILE A 11 -0.18 -3.57 15.08
N ALA A 12 0.77 -3.63 14.16
CA ALA A 12 1.94 -4.52 14.12
C ALA A 12 2.53 -4.81 15.49
N ASP A 13 3.00 -3.74 16.09
CA ASP A 13 3.83 -3.73 17.28
C ASP A 13 3.01 -3.93 18.56
N SER A 14 1.70 -3.65 18.51
CA SER A 14 0.80 -3.82 19.67
C SER A 14 0.31 -5.27 19.86
N LEU A 15 0.57 -6.18 18.93
CA LEU A 15 0.16 -7.58 19.05
C LEU A 15 1.06 -8.39 20.01
N PRO A 16 0.51 -9.35 20.78
CA PRO A 16 -0.91 -9.67 20.93
C PRO A 16 -1.63 -8.88 22.03
N ASN A 17 -0.90 -8.13 22.85
CA ASN A 17 -1.35 -7.73 24.20
C ASN A 17 -2.07 -6.38 24.25
N GLU A 18 -1.81 -5.46 23.33
CA GLU A 18 -2.28 -4.06 23.39
C GLU A 18 -3.15 -3.68 22.18
N ILE A 19 -4.04 -4.58 21.77
CA ILE A 19 -4.87 -4.35 20.58
C ILE A 19 -5.84 -3.17 20.79
N ASP A 20 -5.57 -2.05 20.12
CA ASP A 20 -6.53 -0.97 19.97
C ASP A 20 -7.57 -1.30 18.89
N ARG A 21 -8.75 -1.74 19.34
CA ARG A 21 -9.90 -2.04 18.48
C ARG A 21 -10.29 -0.87 17.59
N ARG A 22 -10.19 0.37 18.08
CA ARG A 22 -10.52 1.57 17.31
C ARG A 22 -9.51 1.75 16.19
N SER A 23 -8.21 1.58 16.47
CA SER A 23 -7.18 1.63 15.44
C SER A 23 -7.42 0.58 14.34
N CYS A 24 -7.74 -0.66 14.71
CA CYS A 24 -8.07 -1.72 13.74
C CYS A 24 -9.27 -1.35 12.84
N VAL A 25 -10.35 -0.79 13.40
CA VAL A 25 -11.52 -0.36 12.61
C VAL A 25 -11.14 0.78 11.65
N LEU A 26 -10.40 1.78 12.13
CA LEU A 26 -9.99 2.91 11.32
C LEU A 26 -9.07 2.49 10.18
N ALA A 27 -8.07 1.64 10.46
CA ALA A 27 -7.18 1.07 9.46
C ALA A 27 -7.98 0.28 8.41
N ALA A 28 -8.87 -0.63 8.83
CA ALA A 28 -9.68 -1.43 7.91
C ALA A 28 -10.62 -0.58 7.03
N ARG A 29 -11.16 0.53 7.56
CA ARG A 29 -12.00 1.45 6.78
C ARG A 29 -11.19 2.26 5.78
N ALA A 30 -9.97 2.64 6.13
CA ALA A 30 -9.12 3.45 5.29
C ALA A 30 -8.47 2.66 4.15
N LEU A 31 -8.11 1.39 4.40
CA LEU A 31 -7.24 0.60 3.53
C LEU A 31 -7.71 0.54 2.06
N GLY A 32 -8.90 0.00 1.81
CA GLY A 32 -9.43 -0.14 0.44
C GLY A 32 -9.59 1.20 -0.30
N PRO A 33 -10.33 2.18 0.27
CA PRO A 33 -10.48 3.49 -0.37
C PRO A 33 -9.16 4.22 -0.59
N ALA A 34 -8.17 4.07 0.30
CA ALA A 34 -6.86 4.68 0.15
C ALA A 34 -6.10 4.07 -1.04
N MET A 35 -6.10 2.74 -1.19
CA MET A 35 -5.43 2.08 -2.32
C MET A 35 -6.04 2.50 -3.65
N VAL A 36 -7.35 2.33 -3.79
CA VAL A 36 -8.06 2.70 -5.03
C VAL A 36 -7.81 4.16 -5.41
N LYS A 37 -7.81 5.07 -4.43
CA LYS A 37 -7.58 6.50 -4.70
C LYS A 37 -6.17 6.76 -5.24
N VAL A 38 -5.16 6.11 -4.67
CA VAL A 38 -3.75 6.32 -5.01
C VAL A 38 -3.41 5.65 -6.35
N HIS A 39 -3.75 4.37 -6.53
CA HIS A 39 -3.56 3.66 -7.80
C HIS A 39 -4.26 4.37 -8.95
N ARG A 40 -5.50 4.84 -8.76
CA ARG A 40 -6.22 5.58 -9.78
C ARG A 40 -5.52 6.88 -10.14
N PHE A 41 -4.96 7.59 -9.16
CA PHE A 41 -4.21 8.81 -9.42
C PHE A 41 -2.94 8.52 -10.22
N GLU A 42 -2.18 7.49 -9.83
CA GLU A 42 -0.97 7.06 -10.53
C GLU A 42 -1.27 6.69 -11.98
N GLU A 43 -2.24 5.80 -12.18
CA GLU A 43 -2.59 5.29 -13.51
C GLU A 43 -3.19 6.33 -14.44
N GLN A 44 -3.95 7.29 -13.91
CA GLN A 44 -4.59 8.32 -14.72
C GLN A 44 -3.72 9.56 -14.93
N ARG A 45 -2.74 9.80 -14.06
CA ARG A 45 -1.97 11.05 -14.05
C ARG A 45 -0.46 10.82 -14.10
N LEU A 46 0.11 10.03 -13.19
CA LEU A 46 1.57 9.89 -13.08
C LEU A 46 2.14 8.99 -14.17
N HIS A 47 1.63 7.77 -14.30
CA HIS A 47 2.13 6.77 -15.27
C HIS A 47 2.08 7.27 -16.71
N PRO A 48 1.01 7.94 -17.19
CA PRO A 48 1.00 8.49 -18.54
C PRO A 48 2.08 9.57 -18.76
N GLN A 49 2.30 10.45 -17.79
CA GLN A 49 3.33 11.50 -17.90
C GLN A 49 4.74 10.91 -17.87
N PHE A 50 4.97 9.90 -17.02
CA PHE A 50 6.24 9.20 -16.93
C PHE A 50 6.57 8.50 -18.25
N ALA A 51 5.61 7.73 -18.79
CA ALA A 51 5.76 7.07 -20.09
C ALA A 51 5.97 8.07 -21.24
N ALA A 52 5.34 9.25 -21.19
CA ALA A 52 5.51 10.28 -22.21
C ALA A 52 6.91 10.93 -22.16
N ARG A 53 7.45 11.22 -20.97
CA ARG A 53 8.81 11.76 -20.83
C ARG A 53 9.90 10.79 -21.28
N LEU A 54 9.61 9.50 -21.23
CA LEU A 54 10.49 8.42 -21.65
C LEU A 54 9.99 7.72 -22.91
N ALA A 55 9.27 8.42 -23.79
CA ALA A 55 8.58 7.83 -24.96
C ALA A 55 9.50 7.03 -25.90
N HIS A 56 10.82 7.25 -25.83
CA HIS A 56 11.84 6.53 -26.61
C HIS A 56 12.44 5.31 -25.88
N SER A 57 12.11 5.05 -24.61
CA SER A 57 12.57 3.86 -23.87
C SER A 57 11.46 2.81 -23.76
N GLY A 58 11.73 1.59 -24.23
CA GLY A 58 10.85 0.43 -24.00
C GLY A 58 10.70 0.12 -22.50
N GLU A 59 11.74 0.39 -21.73
CA GLU A 59 11.83 0.19 -20.28
C GLU A 59 10.75 0.95 -19.49
N ALA A 60 10.35 2.16 -19.94
CA ALA A 60 9.31 2.92 -19.25
C ALA A 60 7.93 2.26 -19.36
N ARG A 61 7.63 1.63 -20.51
CA ARG A 61 6.36 0.90 -20.69
C ARG A 61 6.32 -0.37 -19.86
N GLU A 62 7.43 -1.11 -19.81
CA GLU A 62 7.56 -2.31 -18.98
C GLU A 62 7.45 -1.97 -17.49
N THR A 63 8.08 -0.88 -17.06
CA THR A 63 7.97 -0.36 -15.69
C THR A 63 6.51 -0.06 -15.34
N VAL A 64 5.78 0.68 -16.19
CA VAL A 64 4.36 1.00 -15.95
C VAL A 64 3.49 -0.26 -15.92
N ALA A 65 3.77 -1.23 -16.80
CA ALA A 65 3.05 -2.50 -16.79
C ALA A 65 3.27 -3.28 -15.49
N ARG A 66 4.51 -3.31 -14.99
CA ARG A 66 4.86 -3.94 -13.71
C ARG A 66 4.16 -3.26 -12.54
N LEU A 67 4.20 -1.92 -12.46
CA LEU A 67 3.54 -1.16 -11.39
C LEU A 67 2.03 -1.42 -11.34
N LYS A 68 1.37 -1.48 -12.51
CA LYS A 68 -0.06 -1.83 -12.58
C LYS A 68 -0.36 -3.26 -12.11
N ASN A 69 0.55 -4.21 -12.35
CA ASN A 69 0.39 -5.56 -11.83
C ASN A 69 0.57 -5.59 -10.30
N GLU A 70 1.55 -4.87 -9.77
CA GLU A 70 1.74 -4.69 -8.33
C GLU A 70 0.48 -4.10 -7.67
N HIS A 71 -0.17 -3.12 -8.28
CA HIS A 71 -1.42 -2.54 -7.78
C HIS A 71 -2.54 -3.58 -7.61
N PHE A 72 -2.68 -4.51 -8.56
CA PHE A 72 -3.69 -5.56 -8.50
C PHE A 72 -3.43 -6.52 -7.34
N GLU A 73 -2.17 -6.89 -7.12
CA GLU A 73 -1.75 -7.73 -6.00
C GLU A 73 -1.98 -7.02 -4.65
N ASP A 74 -1.62 -5.74 -4.57
CA ASP A 74 -1.80 -4.91 -3.38
C ASP A 74 -3.29 -4.74 -3.01
N GLU A 75 -4.19 -4.61 -3.99
CA GLU A 75 -5.63 -4.53 -3.74
C GLU A 75 -6.20 -5.84 -3.18
N GLY A 76 -5.72 -6.99 -3.66
CA GLY A 76 -6.08 -8.30 -3.12
C GLY A 76 -5.62 -8.46 -1.68
N TYR A 77 -4.34 -8.18 -1.41
CA TYR A 77 -3.77 -8.24 -0.06
C TYR A 77 -4.49 -7.27 0.89
N ALA A 78 -4.79 -6.06 0.42
CA ALA A 78 -5.54 -5.08 1.18
C ALA A 78 -6.93 -5.60 1.58
N ALA A 79 -7.63 -6.31 0.69
CA ALA A 79 -8.93 -6.89 1.00
C ALA A 79 -8.85 -7.92 2.14
N GLU A 80 -7.87 -8.82 2.11
CA GLU A 80 -7.64 -9.82 3.15
C GLU A 80 -7.28 -9.16 4.49
N LEU A 81 -6.37 -8.19 4.46
CA LEU A 81 -5.92 -7.49 5.66
C LEU A 81 -7.04 -6.70 6.31
N ARG A 82 -7.90 -6.05 5.51
CA ARG A 82 -9.11 -5.37 5.98
C ARG A 82 -10.00 -6.34 6.75
N ASP A 83 -10.21 -7.54 6.23
CA ASP A 83 -11.13 -8.49 6.82
C ASP A 83 -10.55 -9.08 8.12
N ALA A 84 -9.24 -9.34 8.17
CA ALA A 84 -8.52 -9.72 9.38
C ALA A 84 -8.57 -8.63 10.47
N LEU A 85 -8.38 -7.36 10.10
CA LEU A 85 -8.49 -6.22 11.02
C LEU A 85 -9.93 -6.05 11.54
N ARG A 86 -10.94 -6.24 10.68
CA ARG A 86 -12.36 -6.22 11.10
C ARG A 86 -12.69 -7.37 12.03
N ALA A 87 -12.15 -8.56 11.80
CA ALA A 87 -12.32 -9.69 12.70
C ALA A 87 -11.71 -9.39 14.08
N THR A 88 -10.45 -8.94 14.10
CA THR A 88 -9.71 -8.55 15.31
C THR A 88 -10.43 -7.45 16.10
N ALA A 89 -10.95 -6.43 15.42
CA ALA A 89 -11.72 -5.38 16.07
C ALA A 89 -13.03 -5.88 16.70
N ARG A 90 -13.68 -6.87 16.08
CA ARG A 90 -14.94 -7.46 16.57
C ARG A 90 -14.71 -8.33 17.80
N SER A 91 -13.72 -9.21 17.75
CA SER A 91 -13.35 -10.11 18.86
C SER A 91 -12.61 -9.42 20.00
N GLY A 92 -11.94 -8.28 19.73
CA GLY A 92 -11.02 -7.64 20.67
C GLY A 92 -9.68 -8.35 20.82
N LYS A 93 -9.43 -9.39 20.02
CA LYS A 93 -8.18 -10.15 19.99
C LYS A 93 -7.92 -10.72 18.60
N ALA A 94 -6.67 -10.78 18.17
CA ALA A 94 -6.32 -11.49 16.95
C ALA A 94 -6.44 -13.00 17.19
N GLU A 95 -7.04 -13.73 16.24
CA GLU A 95 -7.16 -15.19 16.32
C GLU A 95 -5.78 -15.86 16.27
N ASN A 96 -4.95 -15.41 15.33
CA ASN A 96 -3.54 -15.72 15.27
C ASN A 96 -2.75 -14.40 15.18
N PRO A 97 -2.23 -13.89 16.32
CA PRO A 97 -1.46 -12.65 16.35
C PRO A 97 -0.18 -12.69 15.49
N GLU A 98 0.49 -13.83 15.41
CA GLU A 98 1.72 -13.99 14.62
C GLU A 98 1.42 -13.85 13.12
N THR A 99 0.39 -14.55 12.63
CA THR A 99 -0.05 -14.45 11.23
C THR A 99 -0.52 -13.04 10.90
N LEU A 100 -1.32 -12.41 11.76
CA LEU A 100 -1.76 -11.04 11.53
C LEU A 100 -0.58 -10.06 11.49
N GLY A 101 0.38 -10.21 12.41
CA GLY A 101 1.61 -9.41 12.42
C GLY A 101 2.44 -9.60 11.15
N PHE A 102 2.58 -10.84 10.67
CA PHE A 102 3.26 -11.15 9.41
C PHE A 102 2.57 -10.48 8.21
N MET A 103 1.24 -10.59 8.11
CA MET A 103 0.46 -9.97 7.04
C MET A 103 0.60 -8.44 7.03
N LEU A 104 0.48 -7.81 8.21
CA LEU A 104 0.64 -6.36 8.37
C LEU A 104 2.02 -5.91 7.91
N ARG A 105 3.10 -6.54 8.40
CA ARG A 105 4.49 -6.20 8.08
C ARG A 105 4.83 -6.45 6.62
N GLY A 106 4.32 -7.53 6.04
CA GLY A 106 4.43 -7.82 4.61
C GLY A 106 3.82 -6.71 3.77
N PHE A 107 2.58 -6.33 4.09
CA PHE A 107 1.83 -5.32 3.35
C PHE A 107 2.45 -3.93 3.46
N PHE A 108 2.64 -3.38 4.66
CA PHE A 108 3.20 -2.03 4.79
C PHE A 108 4.65 -1.96 4.30
N GLY A 109 5.42 -3.04 4.42
CA GLY A 109 6.78 -3.13 3.91
C GLY A 109 6.83 -3.09 2.38
N ALA A 110 5.95 -3.83 1.71
CA ALA A 110 5.81 -3.78 0.26
C ALA A 110 5.42 -2.38 -0.21
N LEU A 111 4.40 -1.79 0.40
CA LEU A 111 3.90 -0.46 0.04
C LEU A 111 4.95 0.65 0.25
N ARG A 112 5.74 0.58 1.32
CA ARG A 112 6.87 1.52 1.52
C ARG A 112 7.93 1.40 0.43
N ARG A 113 8.25 0.17 -0.02
CA ARG A 113 9.19 -0.04 -1.14
C ARG A 113 8.63 0.47 -2.46
N HIS A 114 7.33 0.26 -2.71
CA HIS A 114 6.65 0.80 -3.89
C HIS A 114 6.73 2.33 -3.91
N ILE A 115 6.35 2.99 -2.82
CA ILE A 115 6.44 4.45 -2.68
C ILE A 115 7.88 4.97 -2.86
N ALA A 116 8.87 4.26 -2.31
CA ALA A 116 10.28 4.62 -2.49
C ALA A 116 10.70 4.55 -3.95
N PHE A 117 10.34 3.47 -4.66
CA PHE A 117 10.61 3.31 -6.08
C PHE A 117 9.98 4.45 -6.90
N GLU A 118 8.71 4.78 -6.65
CA GLU A 118 8.04 5.88 -7.34
C GLU A 118 8.74 7.22 -7.09
N ARG A 119 9.16 7.50 -5.87
CA ARG A 119 9.88 8.74 -5.55
C ARG A 119 11.23 8.83 -6.25
N ASP A 120 12.01 7.76 -6.17
CA ASP A 120 13.41 7.75 -6.60
C ASP A 120 13.54 7.63 -8.12
N HIS A 121 12.54 7.05 -8.81
CA HIS A 121 12.60 6.80 -10.25
C HIS A 121 11.51 7.53 -11.04
N VAL A 122 10.24 7.42 -10.63
CA VAL A 122 9.11 7.98 -11.39
C VAL A 122 9.08 9.50 -11.22
N LEU A 123 8.96 9.98 -9.99
CA LEU A 123 8.88 11.42 -9.69
C LEU A 123 10.18 12.14 -10.02
N ALA A 124 11.33 11.49 -9.81
CA ALA A 124 12.63 12.01 -10.22
C ALA A 124 12.59 12.42 -11.70
N VAL A 125 12.22 11.50 -12.60
CA VAL A 125 12.10 11.76 -14.05
C VAL A 125 11.10 12.89 -14.37
N LEU A 126 9.98 12.96 -13.65
CA LEU A 126 8.99 14.03 -13.85
C LEU A 126 9.53 15.41 -13.44
N SER A 127 10.42 15.46 -12.44
CA SER A 127 11.00 16.69 -11.91
C SER A 127 12.23 17.20 -12.69
N SER A 128 12.96 16.31 -13.37
CA SER A 128 14.22 16.61 -14.10
C SER A 128 14.06 17.46 -15.37
N GLY A 129 12.84 17.92 -15.69
CA GLY A 129 12.54 18.69 -16.90
C GLY A 129 11.69 19.94 -16.63
N SER A 130 11.92 20.58 -15.48
CA SER A 130 11.35 21.88 -15.11
C SER A 130 12.30 23.01 -15.45
#